data_AF-A0A832R7V3-F1
#
_entry.id   AF-A0A832R7V3-F1
#
_cell.length_a   1.000
_cell.length_b   1.000
_cell.length_c   1.000
_cell.angle_alpha   90.00
_cell.angle_beta   90.00
_cell.angle_gamma   90.00
#
_symmetry.space_group_name_H-M   'P 1'
#
loop_
_entity.id
_entity.type
_entity.pdbx_description
1 polymer ?
#
loop_
_entity_poly.entity_id
_entity_poly.type
_entity_poly.pdbx_seq_one_letter_code
_entity_poly.pdbx_strand_id
1 'polypeptide(L)' 'DRMQPSVVYTTFHMPETGANVITTEFADWATDCPEYKVTAVQVSHATELSPWQKQYLQYNEERRKLPDAVQ' A
#
# COMPACT_ATOMS: atom_id res chain seq x y z
N ASP A 1 -5.45 26.03 -0.65
CA ASP A 1 -4.78 24.72 -0.52
C ASP A 1 -5.73 23.69 0.05
N ARG A 2 -5.66 22.43 -0.41
CA ARG A 2 -6.62 21.37 -0.01
C ARG A 2 -6.23 20.62 1.26
N MET A 3 -4.94 20.49 1.55
CA MET A 3 -4.42 19.78 2.72
C MET A 3 -3.68 20.74 3.65
N GLN A 4 -3.75 20.48 4.95
CA GLN A 4 -2.98 21.23 5.95
C GLN A 4 -1.48 20.88 5.84
N PRO A 5 -0.58 21.80 6.18
CA PRO A 5 0.85 21.51 6.29
C PRO A 5 1.11 20.26 7.15
N SER A 6 2.06 19.43 6.73
CA SER A 6 2.42 18.16 7.38
C SER A 6 1.35 17.06 7.36
N VAL A 7 0.24 17.24 6.62
CA VAL A 7 -0.76 16.19 6.41
C VAL A 7 -0.70 15.70 4.97
N VAL A 8 -0.52 14.39 4.79
CA VAL A 8 -0.49 13.75 3.48
C VAL A 8 -1.77 12.95 3.27
N TYR A 9 -2.30 12.99 2.06
CA TYR A 9 -3.42 12.16 1.62
C TYR A 9 -2.95 11.23 0.50
N THR A 10 -3.31 9.96 0.60
CA THR A 10 -3.08 8.96 -0.45
C THR A 10 -4.34 8.13 -0.67
N THR A 11 -4.35 7.34 -1.74
CA THR A 11 -5.47 6.49 -2.12
C THR A 11 -5.00 5.08 -2.45
N PHE A 12 -5.85 4.08 -2.24
CA PHE A 12 -5.51 2.66 -2.38
C PHE A 12 -6.18 2.00 -3.61
N HIS A 13 -6.78 2.79 -4.50
CA HIS A 13 -7.52 2.25 -5.65
C HIS A 13 -6.64 1.54 -6.68
N MET A 14 -5.35 1.91 -6.79
CA MET A 14 -4.42 1.30 -7.75
C MET A 14 -3.52 0.28 -7.02
N PRO A 15 -3.65 -1.03 -7.29
CA PRO A 15 -2.96 -2.07 -6.54
C PRO A 15 -1.43 -2.01 -6.66
N GLU A 16 -0.91 -1.53 -7.79
CA GLU A 16 0.53 -1.41 -8.06
C GLU A 16 1.22 -0.38 -7.16
N THR A 17 0.45 0.55 -6.57
CA THR A 17 1.00 1.57 -5.66
C THR A 17 1.31 1.03 -4.27
N GLY A 18 0.63 -0.03 -3.83
CA GLY A 18 0.86 -0.64 -2.52
C GLY A 18 0.59 0.28 -1.34
N ALA A 19 -0.44 1.14 -1.40
CA ALA A 19 -0.70 2.14 -0.35
C ALA A 19 -0.78 1.52 1.07
N ASN A 20 -1.40 0.34 1.21
CA ASN A 20 -1.57 -0.35 2.50
C ASN A 20 -0.31 -1.09 2.98
N VAL A 21 0.79 -1.05 2.22
CA VAL A 21 2.10 -1.53 2.70
C VAL A 21 2.71 -0.54 3.69
N ILE A 22 2.31 0.73 3.59
CA ILE A 22 2.81 1.81 4.45
C ILE A 22 2.01 1.87 5.76
N THR A 23 0.75 1.43 5.76
CA THR A 23 -0.08 1.37 6.98
C THR A 23 0.47 0.39 8.00
N THR A 24 0.21 0.66 9.28
CA THR A 24 0.68 -0.14 10.42
C THR A 24 -0.31 -1.22 10.84
N GLU A 25 0.11 -2.14 11.72
CA GLU A 25 -0.77 -3.11 12.37
C GLU A 25 -1.67 -2.55 13.48
N PHE A 26 -1.58 -1.26 13.82
CA PHE A 26 -2.45 -0.68 14.86
C PHE A 26 -3.93 -0.75 14.47
N ALA A 27 -4.75 -1.08 15.46
CA ALA A 27 -6.19 -1.24 15.31
C ALA A 27 -6.94 -0.78 16.56
N ASP A 28 -8.23 -0.49 16.38
CA ASP A 28 -9.15 -0.19 17.47
C ASP A 28 -9.32 -1.42 18.39
N TRP A 29 -9.31 -1.17 19.71
CA TRP A 29 -9.35 -2.23 20.72
C TRP A 29 -10.68 -3.01 20.75
N ALA A 30 -11.79 -2.40 20.31
CA ALA A 30 -13.11 -3.00 20.44
C ALA A 30 -13.47 -3.86 19.23
N THR A 31 -13.02 -3.48 18.05
CA THR A 31 -13.47 -4.06 16.78
C THR A 31 -12.35 -4.62 15.91
N ASP A 32 -11.10 -4.39 16.31
CA ASP A 32 -9.91 -4.71 15.51
C ASP A 32 -9.94 -4.00 14.13
N CYS A 33 -10.64 -2.86 14.05
CA CYS A 33 -10.68 -2.04 12.84
C CYS A 33 -9.31 -1.36 12.63
N PRO A 34 -8.63 -1.56 11.48
CA PRO A 34 -7.28 -1.04 11.29
C PRO A 34 -7.21 0.48 11.17
N GLU A 35 -6.11 1.06 11.67
CA GLU A 35 -5.81 2.49 11.62
C GLU A 35 -5.34 2.93 10.21
N TYR A 36 -6.27 3.08 9.28
CA TYR A 36 -5.97 3.53 7.90
C TYR A 36 -5.75 5.04 7.76
N LYS A 37 -6.16 5.83 8.76
CA LYS A 37 -6.22 7.29 8.66
C LYS A 37 -5.01 7.98 9.27
N VAL A 38 -4.26 7.28 10.12
CA VAL A 38 -3.07 7.82 10.78
C VAL A 38 -1.91 6.85 10.63
N THR A 39 -0.85 7.32 9.97
CA THR A 39 0.41 6.61 9.86
C THR A 39 1.52 7.64 9.76
N ALA A 40 2.55 7.51 10.60
CA ALA A 40 3.71 8.39 10.54
C ALA A 40 4.56 8.02 9.31
N VAL A 41 4.80 8.99 8.42
CA VAL A 41 5.52 8.78 7.16
C VAL A 41 6.61 9.82 6.95
N GLN A 42 7.64 9.44 6.19
CA GLN A 42 8.64 10.35 5.65
C GLN A 42 8.46 10.42 4.14
N VAL A 43 8.34 11.64 3.60
CA VAL A 43 8.19 11.88 2.16
C VAL A 43 9.50 12.40 1.59
N SER A 44 9.97 11.77 0.51
CA SER A 44 11.11 12.21 -0.28
C SER A 44 10.84 12.00 -1.76
N HIS A 45 11.61 12.69 -2.62
CA HIS A 45 11.55 12.44 -4.06
C HIS A 45 12.08 11.05 -4.39
N ALA A 46 11.32 10.30 -5.21
CA ALA A 46 11.70 8.99 -5.71
C ALA A 46 11.80 9.02 -7.24
N THR A 47 12.84 8.39 -7.79
CA THR A 47 13.08 8.26 -9.25
C THR A 47 12.82 6.87 -9.78
N GLU A 48 12.63 5.89 -8.90
CA GLU A 48 12.42 4.48 -9.24
C GLU A 48 11.32 3.85 -8.38
N LEU A 49 10.80 2.72 -8.86
CA LEU A 49 9.89 1.86 -8.09
C LEU A 49 10.60 1.28 -6.85
N SER A 50 9.84 1.15 -5.76
CA SER A 50 10.33 0.55 -4.53
C SER A 50 10.63 -0.95 -4.72
N PRO A 51 11.50 -1.55 -3.89
CA PRO A 51 11.74 -2.99 -3.92
C PRO A 51 10.45 -3.81 -3.79
N TRP A 52 9.54 -3.39 -2.90
CA TRP A 52 8.24 -4.02 -2.72
C TRP A 52 7.40 -3.98 -4.00
N GLN A 53 7.34 -2.84 -4.69
CA GLN A 53 6.59 -2.70 -5.95
C GLN A 53 7.17 -3.61 -7.04
N LYS A 54 8.50 -3.66 -7.18
CA LYS A 54 9.18 -4.54 -8.14
C LYS A 54 8.83 -6.01 -7.89
N GLN A 55 8.88 -6.45 -6.62
CA GLN A 55 8.50 -7.81 -6.22
C GLN A 55 7.03 -8.12 -6.46
N TYR A 56 6.14 -7.19 -6.11
CA TYR A 56 4.70 -7.33 -6.31
C TYR A 56 4.33 -7.52 -7.79
N LEU A 57 4.93 -6.72 -8.68
CA LEU A 57 4.70 -6.82 -10.12
C LEU A 57 5.20 -8.15 -10.69
N GLN A 58 6.39 -8.60 -10.29
CA GLN A 58 6.93 -9.91 -10.69
C GLN A 58 6.03 -11.05 -10.24
N TYR A 59 5.63 -11.06 -8.96
CA TYR A 59 4.75 -12.07 -8.39
C TYR A 59 3.40 -12.14 -9.11
N ASN A 60 2.78 -10.99 -9.40
CA ASN A 60 1.52 -10.96 -10.13
C ASN A 60 1.66 -11.46 -11.57
N GLU A 61 2.78 -11.14 -12.23
CA GLU A 61 3.05 -11.62 -13.59
C GLU A 61 3.20 -13.15 -13.61
N GLU A 62 3.93 -13.71 -12.66
CA GLU A 62 4.08 -15.15 -12.48
C GLU A 62 2.72 -15.81 -12.23
N ARG A 63 1.93 -15.28 -11.29
CA ARG A 63 0.59 -15.80 -10.97
C ARG A 63 -0.36 -15.82 -12.15
N ARG A 64 -0.32 -14.81 -13.01
CA ARG A 64 -1.15 -14.75 -14.22
C ARG A 64 -0.78 -15.85 -15.23
N LYS A 65 0.44 -16.39 -15.17
CA LYS A 65 0.91 -17.46 -16.06
C LYS A 65 0.54 -18.85 -15.57
N LEU A 66 0.14 -19.02 -14.30
CA LEU A 66 -0.31 -20.32 -13.81
C LEU A 66 -1.67 -20.64 -14.44
N PRO A 67 -1.86 -21.86 -15.00
CA PRO A 67 -3.18 -22.33 -15.38
C PRO A 67 -4.08 -22.40 -14.14
N ASP A 68 -5.39 -22.18 -14.30
CA ASP A 68 -6.40 -22.30 -13.26
C ASP A 68 -6.45 -23.75 -12.72
N ALA A 69 -5.50 -24.10 -11.86
CA ALA A 69 -5.40 -25.39 -11.21
C ALA A 69 -5.75 -25.23 -9.73
N VAL A 70 -6.89 -24.62 -9.44
CA VAL A 70 -7.55 -24.70 -8.13
C VAL A 70 -9.06 -24.62 -8.35
N GLN A 71 -9.71 -25.78 -8.31
CA GLN A 71 -11.10 -25.90 -7.90
C GLN A 71 -11.13 -26.58 -6.54
#